data_AF-A0A924BDR8-F1
#
_entry.id   AF-A0A924BDR8-F1
#
_cell.length_a   1.000
_cell.length_b   1.000
_cell.length_c   1.000
_cell.angle_alpha   90.00
_cell.angle_beta   90.00
_cell.angle_gamma   90.00
#
_symmetry.space_group_name_H-M   'P 1'
#
loop_
_entity.id
_entity.type
_entity.pdbx_description
1 polymer ?
#
loop_
_entity_poly.entity_id
_entity_poly.type
_entity_poly.pdbx_seq_one_letter_code
_entity_poly.pdbx_strand_id
1 'polypeptide(L)' 'MFQTFEQVASPLTGAARLVLLRGALADNGLAGFIVPRADAHQGEYVTPRDERLQWLCGFTGSAGFCVVLPDVAGVFIDG' A
#
# COMPACT_ATOMS: atom_id res chain seq x y z
N MET A 1 -14.17 21.19 18.28
CA MET A 1 -13.57 20.08 17.50
C MET A 1 -12.08 20.38 17.40
N PHE A 2 -11.22 19.54 17.98
CA PHE A 2 -9.78 19.74 17.91
C PHE A 2 -9.25 18.95 16.71
N GLN A 3 -8.53 19.61 15.80
CA GLN A 3 -7.84 18.94 14.70
C GLN A 3 -6.55 18.33 15.24
N THR A 4 -6.35 17.03 15.04
CA THR A 4 -5.09 16.33 15.34
C THR A 4 -4.24 16.27 14.08
N PHE A 5 -2.95 16.55 14.21
CA PHE A 5 -1.97 16.48 13.10
C PHE A 5 -1.18 15.16 13.17
N GLU A 6 -1.86 14.04 13.39
CA GLU A 6 -1.19 12.75 13.46
C GLU A 6 -0.65 12.33 12.10
N GLN A 7 0.67 12.08 12.05
CA GLN A 7 1.33 11.60 10.86
C GLN A 7 1.22 10.07 10.81
N VAL A 8 0.35 9.56 9.94
CA VAL A 8 0.14 8.11 9.75
C VAL A 8 1.17 7.47 8.81
N ALA A 9 1.87 8.26 7.99
CA ALA A 9 2.85 7.78 7.02
C ALA A 9 4.30 7.95 7.54
N SER A 10 5.08 6.87 7.48
CA SER A 10 6.51 6.87 7.83
C SER A 10 7.36 6.27 6.70
N PRO A 11 8.38 6.99 6.19
CA PRO A 11 9.31 6.46 5.18
C PRO A 11 10.07 5.22 5.66
N LEU A 12 10.23 5.05 6.97
CA LEU A 12 11.04 3.99 7.58
C LEU A 12 10.38 2.61 7.48
N THR A 13 9.05 2.54 7.32
CA THR A 13 8.33 1.25 7.37
C THR A 13 8.17 0.58 6.00
N GLY A 14 8.16 1.36 4.92
CA GLY A 14 7.85 0.84 3.58
C GLY A 14 8.86 -0.18 3.07
N ALA A 15 10.16 0.09 3.24
CA ALA A 15 11.22 -0.80 2.76
C ALA A 15 11.16 -2.19 3.41
N ALA A 16 10.98 -2.26 4.73
CA ALA A 16 10.88 -3.54 5.45
C ALA A 16 9.63 -4.33 5.02
N ARG A 17 8.49 -3.64 4.85
CA ARG A 17 7.22 -4.27 4.41
C ARG A 17 7.32 -4.78 2.97
N LEU A 18 7.99 -4.05 2.09
CA LEU A 18 8.22 -4.47 0.71
C LEU A 18 9.06 -5.75 0.62
N VAL A 19 10.09 -5.88 1.46
CA VAL A 19 10.90 -7.12 1.54
C VAL A 19 10.03 -8.31 1.95
N LEU A 20 9.18 -8.15 2.97
CA LEU A 20 8.27 -9.21 3.42
C LEU A 20 7.27 -9.61 2.33
N LEU A 21 6.68 -8.64 1.62
CA LEU A 21 5.78 -8.91 0.51
C LEU A 21 6.48 -9.69 -0.61
N ARG A 22 7.70 -9.29 -1.00
CA ARG A 22 8.48 -10.00 -2.03
C ARG A 22 8.81 -11.44 -1.62
N GLY A 23 9.13 -11.67 -0.34
CA GLY A 23 9.30 -13.03 0.19
C GLY A 23 8.04 -13.87 0.01
N ALA A 24 6.88 -13.33 0.40
CA ALA A 24 5.60 -14.02 0.22
C ALA A 24 5.27 -14.28 -1.26
N LEU A 25 5.60 -13.37 -2.19
CA LEU A 25 5.40 -13.61 -3.62
C LEU A 25 6.28 -14.74 -4.14
N ALA A 26 7.55 -14.79 -3.72
CA ALA A 26 8.47 -15.86 -4.09
C ALA A 26 7.99 -17.22 -3.56
N ASP A 27 7.55 -17.29 -2.31
CA ASP A 27 7.03 -18.52 -1.69
C ASP A 27 5.79 -19.06 -2.42
N ASN A 28 5.01 -18.17 -3.06
CA ASN A 28 3.82 -18.53 -3.82
C ASN A 28 4.09 -18.68 -5.34
N GLY A 29 5.33 -18.53 -5.79
CA GLY A 29 5.68 -18.59 -7.23
C GLY A 29 5.05 -17.46 -8.06
N LEU A 30 4.75 -16.31 -7.44
CA LEU A 30 4.11 -15.17 -8.09
C LEU A 30 5.14 -14.18 -8.63
N ALA A 31 4.93 -13.70 -9.85
CA ALA A 31 5.81 -12.72 -10.51
C ALA A 31 5.53 -11.26 -10.10
N GLY A 32 4.44 -11.01 -9.37
CA GLY A 32 4.08 -9.66 -8.97
C GLY A 32 2.73 -9.58 -8.24
N PHE A 33 2.45 -8.41 -7.69
CA PHE A 33 1.22 -8.15 -6.95
C PHE A 33 0.78 -6.70 -7.10
N ILE A 34 -0.53 -6.50 -7.23
CA ILE A 34 -1.15 -5.18 -7.29
C ILE A 34 -1.85 -4.92 -5.95
N VAL A 35 -1.50 -3.81 -5.31
CA VAL A 35 -2.10 -3.34 -4.05
C VAL A 35 -2.98 -2.13 -4.38
N PRO A 36 -4.30 -2.31 -4.53
CA PRO A 36 -5.20 -1.20 -4.82
C PRO A 36 -5.46 -0.34 -3.57
N ARG A 37 -5.83 0.93 -3.78
CA ARG A 37 -6.55 1.72 -2.77
C ARG A 37 -8.02 1.26 -2.76
N ALA A 38 -8.29 0.09 -2.20
CA ALA A 38 -9.65 -0.46 -2.11
C ALA A 38 -9.76 -1.50 -0.98
N ASP A 39 -10.97 -1.66 -0.46
CA ASP A 39 -11.35 -2.80 0.36
C ASP A 39 -11.89 -3.96 -0.49
N ALA A 40 -12.39 -5.02 0.14
CA ALA A 40 -12.94 -6.19 -0.54
C ALA A 40 -14.19 -5.88 -1.39
N HIS A 41 -14.84 -4.73 -1.16
CA HIS A 41 -16.03 -4.29 -1.87
C HIS A 41 -15.73 -3.22 -2.92
N GLN A 42 -14.44 -2.91 -3.15
CA GLN A 42 -14.02 -1.84 -4.06
C GLN A 42 -14.61 -0.48 -3.68
N GLY A 43 -14.86 -0.26 -2.39
CA GLY A 43 -15.42 0.97 -1.87
C GLY A 43 -14.43 2.14 -1.96
N GLU A 44 -14.97 3.34 -2.11
CA GLU A 44 -14.21 4.59 -2.10
C GLU A 44 -13.74 4.99 -0.68
N TYR A 45 -14.38 4.47 0.37
CA TYR A 45 -13.98 4.68 1.75
C TYR A 45 -13.43 3.38 2.32
N VAL A 46 -12.11 3.30 2.39
CA VAL A 46 -11.41 2.13 2.93
C VAL A 46 -11.27 2.30 4.43
N THR A 47 -11.68 1.29 5.20
CA THR A 47 -11.49 1.32 6.66
C THR A 47 -10.00 1.21 7.01
N PRO A 48 -9.54 1.72 8.16
CA PRO A 48 -8.11 1.66 8.53
C PRO A 48 -7.50 0.25 8.50
N ARG A 49 -8.31 -0.79 8.73
CA ARG A 49 -7.87 -2.19 8.66
C ARG A 49 -7.55 -2.64 7.23
N ASP A 50 -8.18 -2.03 6.24
CA ASP A 50 -8.07 -2.37 4.82
C ASP A 50 -7.16 -1.41 4.03
N GLU A 51 -6.58 -0.39 4.68
CA GLU A 51 -5.65 0.58 4.08
C GLU A 51 -4.27 -0.03 3.73
N ARG A 52 -4.26 -1.10 2.95
CA ARG A 52 -3.06 -1.88 2.59
C ARG A 52 -2.06 -1.07 1.77
N LEU A 53 -2.54 -0.17 0.91
CA LEU A 53 -1.67 0.71 0.13
C LEU A 53 -0.92 1.70 1.04
N GLN A 54 -1.65 2.37 1.94
CA GLN A 54 -1.07 3.26 2.95
C GLN A 54 -0.10 2.50 3.86
N TRP A 55 -0.46 1.30 4.30
CA TRP A 55 0.43 0.46 5.08
C TRP A 55 1.69 0.08 4.31
N LEU A 56 1.60 -0.27 3.02
CA LEU A 56 2.77 -0.71 2.26
C LEU A 56 3.74 0.45 1.94
N CYS A 57 3.23 1.58 1.45
CA CYS A 57 4.08 2.65 0.89
C CYS A 57 3.89 4.03 1.54
N GLY A 58 3.01 4.16 2.52
CA GLY A 58 2.73 5.44 3.18
C GLY A 58 1.86 6.40 2.36
N PHE A 59 1.32 5.96 1.21
CA PHE A 59 0.45 6.79 0.39
C PHE A 59 -0.92 7.00 1.07
N THR A 60 -1.30 8.26 1.29
CA THR A 60 -2.55 8.66 1.96
C THR A 60 -3.56 9.32 1.01
N GLY A 61 -3.31 9.32 -0.30
CA GLY A 61 -4.24 9.86 -1.29
C GLY A 61 -5.47 8.97 -1.49
N SER A 62 -6.51 9.54 -2.10
CA SER A 62 -7.81 8.88 -2.28
C SER A 62 -7.82 7.82 -3.39
N ALA A 63 -7.01 8.01 -4.44
CA ALA A 63 -6.98 7.13 -5.60
C ALA A 63 -5.55 6.79 -6.01
N GLY A 64 -5.35 5.51 -6.34
CA GLY A 64 -4.06 4.98 -6.74
C GLY A 64 -3.89 3.50 -6.42
N PHE A 65 -2.76 2.94 -6.84
CA PHE A 65 -2.37 1.57 -6.54
C PHE A 65 -0.85 1.44 -6.56
N CYS A 66 -0.33 0.40 -5.91
CA CYS A 66 1.07 0.01 -6.00
C CYS A 66 1.19 -1.29 -6.80
N VAL A 67 2.18 -1.34 -7.69
CA VAL A 67 2.60 -2.59 -8.34
C VAL A 67 3.94 -2.99 -7.75
N VAL A 68 4.02 -4.22 -7.24
CA VAL A 68 5.23 -4.81 -6.67
C VAL A 68 5.69 -5.96 -7.56
N LEU A 69 6.91 -5.84 -8.08
CA LEU A 69 7.63 -6.88 -8.81
C LEU A 69 8.88 -7.30 -8.00
N PRO A 70 9.59 -8.37 -8.40
CA PRO A 70 10.77 -8.86 -7.69
C PRO A 70 11.83 -7.77 -7.49
N ASP A 71 12.10 -6.98 -8.53
CA ASP A 71 13.21 -6.02 -8.51
C ASP A 71 12.74 -4.56 -8.42
N VAL A 72 11.54 -4.26 -8.94
CA VAL A 72 10.99 -2.91 -8.99
C VAL A 72 9.62 -2.83 -8.32
N ALA A 73 9.30 -1.68 -7.74
CA ALA A 73 7.96 -1.37 -7.27
C ALA A 73 7.63 0.08 -7.64
N GLY A 74 6.37 0.35 -7.94
CA GLY A 74 5.90 1.67 -8.32
C GLY A 74 4.53 1.98 -7.72
N VAL A 75 4.28 3.25 -7.41
CA VAL A 75 2.97 3.74 -7.01
C VAL A 75 2.42 4.60 -8.15
N PHE A 76 1.19 4.32 -8.56
CA PHE A 76 0.48 4.99 -9.63
C PHE A 76 -0.71 5.72 -9.01
N ILE A 77 -0.81 7.02 -9.28
CA ILE A 77 -1.77 7.93 -8.65
C ILE A 77 -2.46 8.76 -9.73
N ASP A 78 -3.66 9.26 -9.43
CA ASP A 78 -4.29 10.31 -10.23
C ASP A 78 -3.78 11.70 -9.82
N GLY A 79 -4.17 12.72 -10.60
CA GLY A 79 -3.61 14.08 -10.55
C GLY A 79 -4.29 15.03 -9.58
#